data_AF-A0A6L7Z404-F1
#
_entry.id   AF-A0A6L7Z404-F1
#
_cell.length_a   1.000
_cell.length_b   1.000
_cell.length_c   1.000
_cell.angle_alpha   90.00
_cell.angle_beta   90.00
_cell.angle_gamma   90.00
#
_symmetry.space_group_name_H-M   'P 1'
#
loop_
_entity.id
_entity.type
_entity.pdbx_description
1 polymer ?
#
loop_
_entity_poly.entity_id
_entity_poly.type
_entity_poly.pdbx_seq_one_letter_code
_entity_poly.pdbx_strand_id
1 'polypeptide(L)'
;MANGGPGDAVTDSAQLIWQVRGVARLDDGRIAVLSMGNHRLFLFEPSGELSRVIGGRGEGPGEFARPQQLLYLPPDTLVVWDYWFAPASYFDIDGRLLGERTIDLRRMMEAAPGTNAESTLFPLPDGSMVVVAGNEFPSATPPQGFVRGPSSEFIRVDDSYSARSLGSWEGLEIWVPPGQSDVPGFPTLMVESHLASGGDLPSIYISNGDRDEIHQFSLGGDLIRVIRRTNGPVPTTQAAQEAWESAFVAFWSRFGDLEEELGMSTDQFFAGMPLRDAFPPVAGLVVDTEGFLWVREWSASEAGMPDQWSVFGADGRWLGVIRALPDLMLCHRFLAPCWIDREFLLAVRRDELGIERVEGYRIRRGVG
;
A
#
# COMPACT_ATOMS: atom_id res chain seq x y z
N MET A 1 -19.49 23.21 -38.24
CA MET A 1 -18.23 22.56 -38.64
C MET A 1 -17.10 23.56 -38.49
N ALA A 2 -16.31 23.41 -37.42
CA ALA A 2 -14.90 23.81 -37.33
C ALA A 2 -14.35 23.32 -35.98
N ASN A 3 -13.51 22.29 -36.06
CA ASN A 3 -12.58 21.68 -35.12
C ASN A 3 -12.16 22.48 -33.86
N GLY A 4 -12.36 21.87 -32.69
CA GLY A 4 -11.51 22.06 -31.50
C GLY A 4 -10.84 20.72 -31.17
N GLY A 5 -9.51 20.66 -31.17
CA GLY A 5 -8.72 19.46 -30.89
C GLY A 5 -8.67 19.09 -29.40
N PRO A 6 -8.09 17.92 -29.04
CA PRO A 6 -8.10 17.41 -27.67
C PRO A 6 -7.10 18.19 -26.81
N GLY A 7 -7.63 19.12 -26.03
CA GLY A 7 -6.86 20.00 -25.16
C GLY A 7 -7.80 20.92 -24.41
N ASP A 8 -8.85 20.36 -23.81
CA ASP A 8 -9.78 21.16 -23.04
C ASP A 8 -9.14 21.65 -21.74
N ALA A 9 -9.33 22.94 -21.52
CA ALA A 9 -8.79 23.82 -20.50
C ALA A 9 -8.72 23.22 -19.08
N VAL A 10 -7.60 23.48 -18.40
CA VAL A 10 -7.43 23.32 -16.95
C VAL A 10 -8.51 24.12 -16.25
N THR A 11 -9.57 23.44 -15.80
CA THR A 11 -10.69 24.06 -15.09
C THR A 11 -10.64 23.64 -13.63
N ASP A 12 -10.12 24.60 -12.85
CA ASP A 12 -10.20 24.75 -11.40
C ASP A 12 -9.39 23.77 -10.53
N SER A 13 -8.39 24.31 -9.83
CA SER A 13 -7.68 23.64 -8.73
C SER A 13 -8.57 23.40 -7.51
N ALA A 14 -9.79 23.95 -7.49
CA ALA A 14 -10.80 23.67 -6.45
C ALA A 14 -11.51 22.32 -6.63
N GLN A 15 -11.14 21.48 -7.60
CA GLN A 15 -11.67 20.12 -7.70
C GLN A 15 -11.30 19.32 -6.46
N LEU A 16 -12.32 18.82 -5.76
CA LEU A 16 -12.14 17.88 -4.66
C LEU A 16 -11.53 16.58 -5.20
N ILE A 17 -10.29 16.30 -4.79
CA ILE A 17 -9.62 15.03 -5.03
C ILE A 17 -9.97 14.10 -3.88
N TRP A 18 -10.40 12.89 -4.21
CA TRP A 18 -10.83 11.91 -3.21
C TRP A 18 -10.55 10.48 -3.68
N GLN A 19 -10.32 9.58 -2.73
CA GLN A 19 -9.80 8.24 -2.97
C GLN A 19 -8.48 8.26 -3.76
N VAL A 20 -7.51 9.02 -3.24
CA VAL A 20 -6.14 9.04 -3.77
C VAL A 20 -5.52 7.65 -3.65
N ARG A 21 -4.98 7.14 -4.76
CA ARG A 21 -4.37 5.79 -4.88
C ARG A 21 -2.88 5.81 -5.20
N GLY A 22 -2.34 6.95 -5.63
CA GLY A 22 -0.91 7.11 -5.85
C GLY A 22 -0.48 8.56 -5.71
N VAL A 23 0.71 8.77 -5.17
CA VAL A 23 1.40 10.06 -5.18
C VAL A 23 2.86 9.82 -5.59
N ALA A 24 3.43 10.73 -6.38
CA ALA A 24 4.86 10.69 -6.74
C ALA A 24 5.38 12.10 -6.98
N ARG A 25 6.63 12.36 -6.64
CA ARG A 25 7.35 13.58 -7.05
C ARG A 25 8.20 13.26 -8.26
N LEU A 26 8.02 14.03 -9.33
CA LEU A 26 8.75 13.90 -10.59
C LEU A 26 10.13 14.58 -10.48
N ASP A 27 11.05 14.22 -11.37
CA ASP A 27 12.41 14.78 -11.41
C ASP A 27 12.43 16.30 -11.65
N ASP A 28 11.43 16.86 -12.33
CA ASP A 28 11.26 18.31 -12.51
C ASP A 28 10.59 19.01 -11.31
N GLY A 29 10.27 18.26 -10.26
CA GLY A 29 9.69 18.74 -9.02
C GLY A 29 8.16 18.78 -9.00
N ARG A 30 7.48 18.52 -10.13
CA ARG A 30 6.01 18.39 -10.16
C ARG A 30 5.55 17.21 -9.30
N ILE A 31 4.31 17.25 -8.87
CA ILE A 31 3.68 16.20 -8.06
C ILE A 31 2.57 15.55 -8.87
N ALA A 32 2.67 14.24 -9.07
CA ALA A 32 1.63 13.42 -9.68
C ALA A 32 0.72 12.83 -8.58
N VAL A 33 -0.60 12.96 -8.76
CA VAL A 33 -1.62 12.45 -7.83
C VAL A 33 -2.66 11.65 -8.61
N LEU A 34 -2.71 10.35 -8.36
CA LEU A 34 -3.70 9.45 -8.96
C LEU A 34 -4.94 9.36 -8.07
N SER A 35 -6.09 9.72 -8.62
CA SER A 35 -7.38 9.65 -7.94
C SER A 35 -8.26 8.57 -8.55
N MET A 36 -8.69 7.62 -7.73
CA MET A 36 -9.66 6.61 -8.14
C MET A 36 -11.07 7.18 -8.18
N GLY A 37 -11.43 8.03 -7.22
CA GLY A 37 -12.75 8.65 -7.17
C GLY A 37 -13.02 9.57 -8.36
N ASN A 38 -11.98 10.24 -8.87
CA ASN A 38 -12.09 11.09 -10.06
C ASN A 38 -11.73 10.37 -11.37
N HIS A 39 -11.23 9.13 -11.32
CA HIS A 39 -10.70 8.40 -12.48
C HIS A 39 -9.69 9.22 -13.29
N ARG A 40 -8.78 9.91 -12.59
CA ARG A 40 -7.87 10.90 -13.17
C ARG A 40 -6.51 10.86 -12.51
N LEU A 41 -5.49 11.19 -13.30
CA LEU A 41 -4.15 11.51 -12.84
C LEU A 41 -3.96 13.03 -12.95
N PHE A 42 -3.66 13.68 -11.84
CA PHE A 42 -3.43 15.12 -11.74
C PHE A 42 -1.94 15.39 -11.62
N LEU A 43 -1.43 16.36 -12.38
CA LEU A 43 -0.06 16.87 -12.26
C LEU A 43 -0.14 18.28 -11.68
N PHE A 44 0.59 18.51 -10.59
CA PHE A 44 0.70 19.78 -9.91
C PHE A 44 2.11 20.34 -10.06
N GLU A 45 2.21 21.65 -10.27
CA GLU A 45 3.46 22.38 -10.12
C GLU A 45 3.97 22.29 -8.68
N PRO A 46 5.28 22.50 -8.43
CA PRO A 46 5.81 22.62 -7.07
C PRO A 46 5.12 23.70 -6.21
N SER A 47 4.47 24.69 -6.85
CA SER A 47 3.65 25.71 -6.19
C SER A 47 2.31 25.20 -5.66
N GLY A 48 1.89 23.99 -6.05
CA GLY A 48 0.57 23.43 -5.79
C GLY A 48 -0.49 23.80 -6.84
N GLU A 49 -0.12 24.56 -7.88
CA GLU A 49 -1.02 24.87 -8.99
C GLU A 49 -1.22 23.65 -9.89
N LEU A 50 -2.45 23.38 -10.31
CA LEU A 50 -2.76 22.29 -11.22
C LEU A 50 -2.21 22.61 -12.62
N SER A 51 -1.28 21.80 -13.12
CA SER A 51 -0.70 21.97 -14.45
C SER A 51 -1.36 21.10 -15.51
N ARG A 52 -1.74 19.86 -15.16
CA ARG A 52 -2.38 18.93 -16.11
C ARG A 52 -3.33 17.95 -15.44
N VAL A 53 -4.34 17.53 -16.20
CA VAL A 53 -5.23 16.41 -15.88
C VAL A 53 -5.16 15.40 -17.01
N ILE A 54 -4.99 14.13 -16.66
CA ILE A 54 -4.85 13.01 -17.58
C ILE A 54 -5.93 11.99 -17.27
N GLY A 55 -6.49 11.43 -18.35
CA GLY A 55 -7.50 10.38 -18.30
C GLY A 55 -8.91 10.88 -18.00
N GLY A 56 -9.75 9.92 -17.61
CA GLY A 56 -11.17 10.07 -17.38
C GLY A 56 -11.80 8.69 -17.21
N ARG A 57 -13.03 8.63 -16.71
CA ARG A 57 -13.70 7.34 -16.51
C ARG A 57 -13.98 6.67 -17.86
N GLY A 58 -13.47 5.45 -18.04
CA GLY A 58 -13.71 4.65 -19.23
C GLY A 58 -12.74 3.47 -19.37
N GLU A 59 -12.79 2.81 -20.53
CA GLU A 59 -11.97 1.63 -20.88
C GLU A 59 -11.18 1.87 -22.19
N GLY A 60 -11.26 3.08 -22.75
CA GLY A 60 -10.50 3.47 -23.94
C GLY A 60 -9.03 3.80 -23.63
N PRO A 61 -8.19 3.98 -24.66
CA PRO A 61 -6.77 4.28 -24.47
C PRO A 61 -6.54 5.53 -23.63
N GLY A 62 -5.85 5.37 -22.50
CA GLY A 62 -5.57 6.44 -21.54
C GLY A 62 -6.74 6.84 -20.64
N GLU A 63 -7.87 6.14 -20.70
CA GLU A 63 -8.98 6.23 -19.73
C GLU A 63 -8.78 5.24 -18.58
N PHE A 64 -9.42 5.48 -17.43
CA PHE A 64 -9.29 4.65 -16.23
C PHE A 64 -10.66 4.18 -15.73
N ALA A 65 -10.82 2.87 -15.58
CA ALA A 65 -12.03 2.26 -15.05
C ALA A 65 -12.03 2.29 -13.52
N ARG A 66 -10.92 1.94 -12.87
CA ARG A 66 -10.77 1.92 -11.41
C ARG A 66 -9.27 1.93 -11.04
N PRO A 67 -8.55 3.04 -11.29
CA PRO A 67 -7.10 3.09 -11.18
C PRO A 67 -6.64 2.77 -9.75
N GLN A 68 -5.71 1.82 -9.61
CA GLN A 68 -5.29 1.27 -8.31
C GLN A 68 -3.90 1.71 -7.88
N GLN A 69 -2.99 1.97 -8.81
CA GLN A 69 -1.60 2.27 -8.47
C GLN A 69 -0.96 3.24 -9.46
N LEU A 70 -0.11 4.13 -8.93
CA LEU A 70 0.79 4.98 -9.69
C LEU A 70 2.22 4.52 -9.45
N LEU A 71 3.00 4.36 -10.51
CA LEU A 71 4.44 4.18 -10.45
C LEU A 71 5.10 5.27 -11.28
N TYR A 72 6.10 5.93 -10.70
CA TYR A 72 7.00 6.80 -11.45
C TYR A 72 8.27 6.02 -11.78
N LEU A 73 8.61 5.98 -13.05
CA LEU A 73 9.84 5.42 -13.60
C LEU A 73 10.71 6.60 -14.06
N PRO A 74 11.65 7.05 -13.22
CA PRO A 74 12.51 8.16 -13.57
C PRO A 74 13.32 7.89 -14.86
N PRO A 75 13.56 8.92 -15.68
CA PRO A 75 13.25 10.33 -15.40
C PRO A 75 11.88 10.79 -15.92
N ASP A 76 11.19 10.00 -16.74
CA ASP A 76 10.21 10.57 -17.67
C ASP A 76 8.90 9.80 -17.81
N THR A 77 8.69 8.70 -17.08
CA THR A 77 7.55 7.82 -17.35
C THR A 77 6.66 7.63 -16.12
N LEU A 78 5.36 7.84 -16.28
CA LEU A 78 4.32 7.55 -15.31
C LEU A 78 3.53 6.32 -15.76
N VAL A 79 3.37 5.35 -14.87
CA VAL A 79 2.60 4.13 -15.12
C VAL A 79 1.39 4.13 -14.21
N VAL A 80 0.21 4.09 -14.80
CA VAL A 80 -1.05 3.89 -14.07
C VAL A 80 -1.47 2.45 -14.26
N TRP A 81 -1.55 1.72 -13.15
CA TRP A 81 -2.11 0.39 -13.13
C TRP A 81 -3.58 0.48 -12.74
N ASP A 82 -4.44 0.01 -13.63
CA ASP A 82 -5.86 -0.07 -13.37
C ASP A 82 -6.20 -1.32 -12.53
N TYR A 83 -7.47 -1.71 -12.48
CA TYR A 83 -7.97 -2.81 -11.69
C TYR A 83 -7.46 -4.17 -12.18
N TRP A 84 -6.96 -4.99 -11.26
CA TRP A 84 -6.49 -6.35 -11.51
C TRP A 84 -5.66 -6.49 -12.81
N PHE A 85 -6.04 -7.44 -13.66
CA PHE A 85 -5.38 -7.78 -14.92
C PHE A 85 -5.70 -6.81 -16.07
N ALA A 86 -6.26 -5.63 -15.79
CA ALA A 86 -6.44 -4.56 -16.78
C ALA A 86 -5.09 -4.06 -17.31
N PRO A 87 -5.06 -3.42 -18.48
CA PRO A 87 -3.83 -2.87 -19.04
C PRO A 87 -3.19 -1.84 -18.09
N ALA A 88 -1.86 -1.86 -18.03
CA ALA A 88 -1.09 -0.77 -17.45
C ALA A 88 -0.88 0.31 -18.52
N SER A 89 -1.26 1.55 -18.24
CA SER A 89 -1.11 2.68 -19.16
C SER A 89 0.15 3.48 -18.82
N TYR A 90 0.97 3.73 -19.84
CA TYR A 90 2.26 4.42 -19.73
C TYR A 90 2.12 5.83 -20.32
N PHE A 91 2.48 6.84 -19.55
CA PHE A 91 2.46 8.24 -19.94
C PHE A 91 3.86 8.83 -19.80
N ASP A 92 4.22 9.80 -20.64
CA ASP A 92 5.35 10.66 -20.30
C ASP A 92 4.98 11.62 -19.16
N ILE A 93 5.97 12.31 -18.57
CA ILE A 93 5.76 13.32 -17.52
C ILE A 93 4.93 14.51 -17.97
N ASP A 94 4.79 14.72 -19.28
CA ASP A 94 3.88 15.74 -19.82
C ASP A 94 2.46 15.21 -19.98
N GLY A 95 2.22 13.91 -19.79
CA GLY A 95 0.93 13.23 -19.79
C GLY A 95 0.48 12.70 -21.15
N ARG A 96 1.38 12.57 -22.12
CA ARG A 96 1.08 11.92 -23.40
C ARG A 96 1.10 10.41 -23.21
N LEU A 97 0.05 9.73 -23.66
CA LEU A 97 0.03 8.27 -23.67
C LEU A 97 1.15 7.75 -24.59
N LEU A 98 2.06 6.96 -24.02
CA LEU A 98 3.15 6.28 -24.70
C LEU A 98 2.71 4.91 -25.22
N GLY A 99 1.84 4.24 -24.46
CA GLY A 99 1.28 2.94 -24.81
C GLY A 99 0.59 2.27 -23.62
N GLU A 100 0.04 1.09 -23.87
CA GLU A 100 -0.60 0.28 -22.85
C GLU A 100 -0.11 -1.16 -22.94
N ARG A 101 0.00 -1.82 -21.78
CA ARG A 101 0.43 -3.21 -21.70
C ARG A 101 -0.64 -4.04 -21.01
N THR A 102 -1.30 -4.88 -21.79
CA THR A 102 -2.26 -5.86 -21.29
C THR A 102 -1.55 -6.99 -20.54
N ILE A 103 -2.16 -7.47 -19.47
CA ILE A 103 -1.69 -8.62 -18.72
C ILE A 103 -2.55 -9.82 -19.14
N ASP A 104 -1.94 -10.74 -19.89
CA ASP A 104 -2.51 -12.04 -20.21
C ASP A 104 -2.65 -12.89 -18.93
N LEU A 105 -3.86 -12.90 -18.37
CA LEU A 105 -4.20 -13.70 -17.19
C LEU A 105 -3.96 -15.19 -17.41
N ARG A 106 -4.19 -15.73 -18.62
CA ARG A 106 -3.99 -17.15 -18.88
C ARG A 106 -2.51 -17.51 -18.76
N ARG A 107 -1.63 -16.73 -19.42
CA ARG A 107 -0.18 -16.95 -19.30
C ARG A 107 0.31 -16.72 -17.87
N MET A 108 -0.30 -15.79 -17.14
CA MET A 108 -0.03 -15.61 -15.72
C MET A 108 -0.34 -16.87 -14.92
N MET A 109 -1.53 -17.45 -15.08
CA MET A 109 -1.94 -18.67 -14.37
C MET A 109 -1.07 -19.88 -14.73
N GLU A 110 -0.59 -19.96 -15.98
CA GLU A 110 0.36 -20.98 -16.43
C GLU A 110 1.74 -20.82 -15.76
N ALA A 111 2.21 -19.58 -15.57
CA ALA A 111 3.50 -19.27 -14.97
C ALA A 111 3.47 -19.32 -13.43
N ALA A 112 2.36 -18.90 -12.82
CA ALA A 112 2.15 -18.76 -11.38
C ALA A 112 0.87 -19.52 -10.97
N PRO A 113 0.95 -20.84 -10.72
CA PRO A 113 -0.20 -21.63 -10.29
C PRO A 113 -0.81 -21.09 -8.99
N GLY A 114 -2.14 -21.05 -8.91
CA GLY A 114 -2.87 -20.46 -7.77
C GLY A 114 -3.19 -18.97 -7.91
N THR A 115 -2.76 -18.34 -9.02
CA THR A 115 -3.25 -17.02 -9.43
C THR A 115 -4.64 -17.12 -10.05
N ASN A 116 -5.48 -16.11 -9.80
CA ASN A 116 -6.81 -15.94 -10.35
C ASN A 116 -7.06 -14.45 -10.68
N ALA A 117 -8.27 -14.10 -11.13
CA ALA A 117 -8.61 -12.73 -11.49
C ALA A 117 -8.64 -11.74 -10.31
N GLU A 118 -8.69 -12.22 -9.07
CA GLU A 118 -8.70 -11.43 -7.82
C GLU A 118 -7.32 -11.39 -7.15
N SER A 119 -6.31 -12.04 -7.72
CA SER A 119 -4.96 -12.03 -7.17
C SER A 119 -4.38 -10.63 -7.15
N THR A 120 -3.69 -10.32 -6.05
CA THR A 120 -2.99 -9.04 -5.93
C THR A 120 -1.75 -9.03 -6.82
N LEU A 121 -1.65 -8.01 -7.67
CA LEU A 121 -0.48 -7.74 -8.50
C LEU A 121 0.26 -6.55 -7.94
N PHE A 122 1.57 -6.65 -7.71
CA PHE A 122 2.45 -5.57 -7.25
C PHE A 122 3.47 -5.25 -8.36
N PRO A 123 3.28 -4.15 -9.12
CA PRO A 123 4.21 -3.71 -10.15
C PRO A 123 5.59 -3.38 -9.58
N LEU A 124 6.64 -3.72 -10.34
CA LEU A 124 8.04 -3.43 -10.01
C LEU A 124 8.65 -2.44 -11.02
N PRO A 125 9.71 -1.70 -10.63
CA PRO A 125 10.35 -0.69 -11.50
C PRO A 125 10.94 -1.22 -12.81
N ASP A 126 11.30 -2.51 -12.88
CA ASP A 126 11.80 -3.15 -14.11
C ASP A 126 10.68 -3.62 -15.06
N GLY A 127 9.42 -3.28 -14.77
CA GLY A 127 8.26 -3.71 -15.53
C GLY A 127 7.83 -5.16 -15.27
N SER A 128 8.49 -5.86 -14.35
CA SER A 128 7.98 -7.11 -13.77
C SER A 128 6.94 -6.82 -12.69
N MET A 129 6.35 -7.86 -12.11
CA MET A 129 5.40 -7.73 -11.01
C MET A 129 5.55 -8.87 -10.02
N VAL A 130 5.21 -8.64 -8.75
CA VAL A 130 4.98 -9.71 -7.78
C VAL A 130 3.50 -10.02 -7.73
N VAL A 131 3.13 -11.27 -7.98
CA VAL A 131 1.77 -11.78 -7.85
C VAL A 131 1.66 -12.52 -6.54
N VAL A 132 0.60 -12.24 -5.79
CA VAL A 132 0.24 -12.97 -4.57
C VAL A 132 -0.79 -14.02 -4.95
N ALA A 133 -0.37 -15.28 -4.98
CA ALA A 133 -1.19 -16.43 -5.36
C ALA A 133 -1.66 -17.22 -4.13
N GLY A 134 -2.84 -17.83 -4.20
CA GLY A 134 -3.34 -18.72 -3.14
C GLY A 134 -3.88 -18.01 -1.88
N ASN A 135 -4.26 -16.73 -1.98
CA ASN A 135 -4.83 -15.95 -0.89
C ASN A 135 -6.34 -16.17 -0.67
N GLU A 136 -6.95 -17.16 -1.34
CA GLU A 136 -8.37 -17.48 -1.19
C GLU A 136 -8.62 -18.14 0.17
N PHE A 137 -9.44 -17.53 1.01
CA PHE A 137 -9.97 -18.23 2.19
C PHE A 137 -10.77 -19.45 1.73
N PRO A 138 -10.64 -20.60 2.41
CA PRO A 138 -11.48 -21.75 2.13
C PRO A 138 -12.95 -21.36 2.18
N SER A 139 -13.78 -21.95 1.30
CA SER A 139 -15.24 -21.69 1.26
C SER A 139 -15.98 -22.11 2.54
N ALA A 140 -15.29 -22.70 3.52
CA ALA A 140 -15.83 -23.06 4.82
C ALA A 140 -15.76 -21.85 5.77
N THR A 141 -16.79 -21.66 6.58
CA THR A 141 -16.79 -20.65 7.65
C THR A 141 -15.58 -20.89 8.57
N PRO A 142 -14.72 -19.88 8.80
CA PRO A 142 -13.58 -20.00 9.69
C PRO A 142 -14.02 -20.36 11.13
N PRO A 143 -13.19 -21.07 11.90
CA PRO A 143 -13.47 -21.30 13.32
C PRO A 143 -13.47 -19.99 14.10
N GLN A 144 -14.17 -19.95 15.24
CA GLN A 144 -14.15 -18.81 16.16
C GLN A 144 -12.75 -18.59 16.74
N GLY A 145 -12.40 -17.33 17.01
CA GLY A 145 -11.12 -16.92 17.56
C GLY A 145 -10.20 -16.25 16.53
N PHE A 146 -8.92 -16.18 16.86
CA PHE A 146 -7.89 -15.75 15.91
C PHE A 146 -7.65 -16.84 14.87
N VAL A 147 -7.82 -16.49 13.60
CA VAL A 147 -7.58 -17.39 12.47
C VAL A 147 -6.53 -16.76 11.58
N ARG A 148 -5.44 -17.50 11.35
CA ARG A 148 -4.47 -17.13 10.32
C ARG A 148 -4.97 -17.63 8.97
N GLY A 149 -5.06 -16.72 8.01
CA GLY A 149 -5.38 -17.06 6.62
C GLY A 149 -4.34 -18.01 6.01
N PRO A 150 -4.70 -18.68 4.89
CA PRO A 150 -3.77 -19.57 4.20
C PRO A 150 -2.50 -18.82 3.78
N SER A 151 -1.37 -19.52 3.78
CA SER A 151 -0.14 -18.95 3.24
C SER A 151 -0.32 -18.65 1.75
N SER A 152 0.17 -17.48 1.34
CA SER A 152 0.16 -17.04 -0.05
C SER A 152 1.56 -17.16 -0.63
N GLU A 153 1.65 -17.60 -1.88
CA GLU A 153 2.91 -17.64 -2.61
C GLU A 153 3.15 -16.28 -3.27
N PHE A 154 4.29 -15.67 -2.99
CA PHE A 154 4.70 -14.42 -3.62
C PHE A 154 5.59 -14.77 -4.81
N ILE A 155 5.13 -14.49 -6.02
CA ILE A 155 5.77 -14.93 -7.26
C ILE A 155 6.11 -13.71 -8.10
N ARG A 156 7.40 -13.48 -8.35
CA ARG A 156 7.81 -12.48 -9.34
C ARG A 156 7.56 -13.03 -10.74
N VAL A 157 6.90 -12.27 -11.59
CA VAL A 157 6.64 -12.58 -13.00
C VAL A 157 7.10 -11.43 -13.89
N ASP A 158 7.95 -11.72 -14.87
CA ASP A 158 8.43 -10.73 -15.84
C ASP A 158 7.53 -10.58 -17.08
N ASP A 159 7.98 -9.80 -18.05
CA ASP A 159 7.27 -9.52 -19.30
C ASP A 159 7.16 -10.69 -20.26
N SER A 160 8.03 -11.69 -20.11
CA SER A 160 7.96 -12.95 -20.83
C SER A 160 7.08 -14.01 -20.13
N TYR A 161 6.48 -13.66 -18.98
CA TYR A 161 5.81 -14.58 -18.07
C TYR A 161 6.75 -15.64 -17.47
N SER A 162 8.03 -15.30 -17.31
CA SER A 162 8.93 -16.13 -16.49
C SER A 162 8.62 -15.87 -15.02
N ALA A 163 8.34 -16.95 -14.29
CA ALA A 163 7.98 -16.88 -12.88
C ALA A 163 9.14 -17.33 -11.99
N ARG A 164 9.31 -16.62 -10.87
CA ARG A 164 10.23 -16.98 -9.81
C ARG A 164 9.55 -16.80 -8.46
N SER A 165 9.49 -17.87 -7.68
CA SER A 165 9.02 -17.82 -6.29
C SER A 165 9.96 -16.94 -5.45
N LEU A 166 9.35 -16.07 -4.65
CA LEU A 166 9.97 -15.31 -3.56
C LEU A 166 9.64 -15.95 -2.19
N GLY A 167 8.97 -17.11 -2.20
CA GLY A 167 8.57 -17.88 -1.02
C GLY A 167 7.08 -17.84 -0.72
N SER A 168 6.71 -18.69 0.24
CA SER A 168 5.39 -18.78 0.84
C SER A 168 5.36 -17.95 2.11
N TRP A 169 4.40 -17.04 2.20
CA TRP A 169 4.27 -16.06 3.27
C TRP A 169 2.91 -16.19 3.96
N GLU A 170 2.86 -15.96 5.26
CA GLU A 170 1.66 -16.20 6.06
C GLU A 170 0.55 -15.19 5.71
N GLY A 171 -0.69 -15.67 5.60
CA GLY A 171 -1.82 -14.84 5.21
C GLY A 171 -2.21 -13.79 6.25
N LEU A 172 -3.25 -13.03 5.96
CA LEU A 172 -3.84 -12.10 6.91
C LEU A 172 -4.44 -12.86 8.11
N GLU A 173 -4.18 -12.37 9.31
CA GLU A 173 -4.88 -12.81 10.51
C GLU A 173 -6.19 -12.05 10.70
N ILE A 174 -7.25 -12.80 10.97
CA ILE A 174 -8.58 -12.26 11.27
C ILE A 174 -9.05 -12.68 12.66
N TRP A 175 -9.88 -11.84 13.27
CA TRP A 175 -10.67 -12.18 14.43
C TRP A 175 -12.08 -12.57 14.00
N VAL A 176 -12.49 -13.75 14.45
CA VAL A 176 -13.82 -14.32 14.22
C VAL A 176 -14.57 -14.29 15.55
N PRO A 177 -15.54 -13.38 15.72
CA PRO A 177 -16.20 -13.19 17.01
C PRO A 177 -17.05 -14.42 17.39
N PRO A 178 -17.33 -14.63 18.68
CA PRO A 178 -18.31 -15.62 19.10
C PRO A 178 -19.71 -15.21 18.64
N GLY A 179 -20.51 -16.18 18.20
CA GLY A 179 -21.89 -15.96 17.74
C GLY A 179 -22.04 -15.96 16.22
N GLN A 180 -23.16 -15.42 15.74
CA GLN A 180 -23.44 -15.28 14.31
C GLN A 180 -23.13 -13.84 13.89
N SER A 181 -22.17 -13.68 12.97
CA SER A 181 -21.84 -12.41 12.32
C SER A 181 -22.17 -12.50 10.84
N ASP A 182 -22.51 -11.38 10.21
CA ASP A 182 -22.74 -11.30 8.77
C ASP A 182 -21.42 -11.31 7.97
N VAL A 183 -20.27 -11.14 8.65
CA VAL A 183 -18.94 -11.26 8.08
C VAL A 183 -18.18 -12.49 8.63
N PRO A 184 -17.27 -13.09 7.83
CA PRO A 184 -16.48 -14.24 8.28
C PRO A 184 -15.40 -13.88 9.30
N GLY A 185 -15.08 -12.59 9.48
CA GLY A 185 -14.09 -12.06 10.42
C GLY A 185 -13.49 -10.74 9.93
N PHE A 186 -12.72 -10.05 10.77
CA PHE A 186 -12.07 -8.78 10.42
C PHE A 186 -10.55 -8.82 10.71
N PRO A 187 -9.73 -8.11 9.92
CA PRO A 187 -8.29 -7.95 10.17
C PRO A 187 -8.01 -7.47 11.61
N THR A 188 -7.02 -8.07 12.28
CA THR A 188 -6.57 -7.60 13.61
C THR A 188 -5.14 -7.13 13.62
N LEU A 189 -4.88 -6.01 14.31
CA LEU A 189 -3.54 -5.47 14.60
C LEU A 189 -2.56 -5.45 13.41
N MET A 190 -3.05 -5.44 12.17
CA MET A 190 -2.26 -5.51 10.93
C MET A 190 -1.30 -6.70 10.88
N VAL A 191 -1.69 -7.86 11.42
CA VAL A 191 -0.88 -9.08 11.32
C VAL A 191 -1.07 -9.71 9.94
N GLU A 192 -0.21 -9.31 9.01
CA GLU A 192 -0.23 -9.79 7.63
C GLU A 192 1.16 -9.76 7.00
N SER A 193 1.28 -10.40 5.83
CA SER A 193 2.48 -10.26 5.03
C SER A 193 2.58 -8.88 4.38
N HIS A 194 3.70 -8.21 4.56
CA HIS A 194 3.96 -6.88 3.99
C HIS A 194 4.94 -6.97 2.82
N LEU A 195 4.71 -6.14 1.79
CA LEU A 195 5.53 -6.06 0.58
C LEU A 195 5.83 -4.60 0.24
N ALA A 196 7.09 -4.31 -0.06
CA ALA A 196 7.51 -3.01 -0.58
C ALA A 196 8.63 -3.16 -1.62
N SER A 197 8.77 -2.17 -2.49
CA SER A 197 9.91 -2.07 -3.41
C SER A 197 10.34 -0.63 -3.59
N GLY A 198 11.63 -0.41 -3.80
CA GLY A 198 12.19 0.91 -4.06
C GLY A 198 13.71 0.88 -4.08
N GLY A 199 14.30 2.08 -4.18
CA GLY A 199 15.74 2.31 -4.26
C GLY A 199 16.28 2.48 -5.68
N ASP A 200 17.37 3.23 -5.80
CA ASP A 200 18.13 3.44 -7.05
C ASP A 200 18.62 2.13 -7.67
N LEU A 201 18.98 1.17 -6.82
CA LEU A 201 19.13 -0.24 -7.16
C LEU A 201 17.93 -0.97 -6.57
N PRO A 202 16.83 -1.11 -7.33
CA PRO A 202 15.58 -1.48 -6.70
C PRO A 202 15.66 -2.87 -6.10
N SER A 203 15.03 -3.02 -4.94
CA SER A 203 14.93 -4.29 -4.21
C SER A 203 13.48 -4.54 -3.81
N ILE A 204 13.16 -5.80 -3.54
CA ILE A 204 11.86 -6.25 -3.04
C ILE A 204 12.04 -6.61 -1.57
N TYR A 205 11.16 -6.13 -0.70
CA TYR A 205 11.19 -6.41 0.74
C TYR A 205 9.89 -7.10 1.14
N ILE A 206 10.02 -8.24 1.83
CA ILE A 206 8.87 -9.03 2.30
C ILE A 206 9.05 -9.39 3.78
N SER A 207 7.97 -9.33 4.56
CA SER A 207 7.92 -9.75 5.96
C SER A 207 6.57 -10.39 6.27
N ASN A 208 6.51 -11.33 7.22
CA ASN A 208 5.25 -11.91 7.73
C ASN A 208 4.52 -11.01 8.75
N GLY A 209 5.10 -9.87 9.12
CA GLY A 209 4.51 -8.91 10.07
C GLY A 209 4.71 -9.30 11.54
N ASP A 210 4.42 -10.56 11.87
CA ASP A 210 4.46 -11.13 13.23
C ASP A 210 5.85 -11.56 13.71
N ARG A 211 6.86 -11.51 12.84
CA ARG A 211 8.26 -11.79 13.15
C ARG A 211 9.11 -10.60 12.76
N ASP A 212 10.15 -10.34 13.56
CA ASP A 212 11.12 -9.29 13.29
C ASP A 212 12.14 -9.77 12.25
N GLU A 213 11.63 -10.12 11.08
CA GLU A 213 12.36 -10.65 9.94
C GLU A 213 11.83 -9.98 8.67
N ILE A 214 12.73 -9.28 7.98
CA ILE A 214 12.44 -8.63 6.71
C ILE A 214 13.44 -9.15 5.69
N HIS A 215 12.94 -9.80 4.65
CA HIS A 215 13.74 -10.40 3.60
C HIS A 215 13.89 -9.42 2.45
N GLN A 216 15.13 -9.09 2.09
CA GLN A 216 15.44 -8.27 0.93
C GLN A 216 15.83 -9.19 -0.22
N PHE A 217 15.13 -9.07 -1.34
CA PHE A 217 15.42 -9.73 -2.60
C PHE A 217 15.87 -8.69 -3.64
N SER A 218 16.70 -9.12 -4.58
CA SER A 218 16.93 -8.36 -5.81
C SER A 218 15.64 -8.31 -6.63
N LEU A 219 15.55 -7.39 -7.59
CA LEU A 219 14.49 -7.45 -8.60
C LEU A 219 14.49 -8.78 -9.36
N GLY A 220 15.65 -9.45 -9.51
CA GLY A 220 15.72 -10.79 -10.12
C GLY A 220 15.13 -11.91 -9.25
N GLY A 221 14.79 -11.63 -7.99
CA GLY A 221 14.23 -12.58 -7.00
C GLY A 221 15.28 -13.39 -6.23
N ASP A 222 16.56 -13.04 -6.31
CA ASP A 222 17.59 -13.60 -5.43
C ASP A 222 17.53 -12.97 -4.04
N LEU A 223 17.54 -13.78 -2.98
CA LEU A 223 17.64 -13.29 -1.60
C LEU A 223 19.00 -12.64 -1.39
N ILE A 224 19.00 -11.36 -1.05
CA ILE A 224 20.21 -10.57 -0.76
C ILE A 224 20.59 -10.70 0.71
N ARG A 225 19.60 -10.51 1.61
CA ARG A 225 19.81 -10.57 3.07
C ARG A 225 18.48 -10.69 3.81
N VAL A 226 18.57 -11.01 5.10
CA VAL A 226 17.48 -10.90 6.06
C VAL A 226 17.86 -9.88 7.13
N ILE A 227 17.05 -8.85 7.27
CA ILE A 227 17.18 -7.76 8.25
C ILE A 227 16.36 -8.15 9.48
N ARG A 228 16.98 -8.06 10.65
CA ARG A 228 16.36 -8.33 11.96
C ARG A 228 16.83 -7.29 12.95
N ARG A 229 15.99 -6.88 13.89
CA ARG A 229 16.44 -6.15 15.06
C ARG A 229 16.77 -7.12 16.17
N THR A 230 17.53 -6.63 17.13
CA THR A 230 17.92 -7.39 18.33
C THR A 230 16.98 -7.15 19.50
N ASN A 231 16.12 -6.14 19.41
CA ASN A 231 15.17 -5.81 20.46
C ASN A 231 13.92 -6.67 20.28
N GLY A 232 13.40 -7.23 21.37
CA GLY A 232 12.15 -7.98 21.34
C GLY A 232 10.95 -7.10 20.96
N PRO A 233 9.81 -7.72 20.57
CA PRO A 233 8.59 -6.99 20.25
C PRO A 233 8.05 -6.24 21.47
N VAL A 234 7.30 -5.18 21.22
CA VAL A 234 6.73 -4.34 22.29
C VAL A 234 5.58 -5.10 22.98
N PRO A 235 5.65 -5.36 24.29
CA PRO A 235 4.56 -6.02 25.01
C PRO A 235 3.27 -5.22 24.94
N THR A 236 2.15 -5.92 24.83
CA THR A 236 0.82 -5.30 24.85
C THR A 236 0.30 -5.15 26.28
N THR A 237 -0.41 -4.06 26.53
CA THR A 237 -1.15 -3.80 27.78
C THR A 237 -2.64 -3.82 27.50
N GLN A 238 -3.46 -3.94 28.54
CA GLN A 238 -4.90 -3.83 28.40
C GLN A 238 -5.31 -2.45 27.86
N ALA A 239 -4.69 -1.37 28.35
CA ALA A 239 -4.95 -0.02 27.85
C ALA A 239 -4.59 0.13 26.36
N ALA A 240 -3.51 -0.52 25.91
CA ALA A 240 -3.12 -0.53 24.52
C ALA A 240 -4.11 -1.30 23.62
N GLN A 241 -4.71 -2.39 24.13
CA GLN A 241 -5.78 -3.11 23.44
C GLN A 241 -7.04 -2.25 23.33
N GLU A 242 -7.50 -1.64 24.42
CA GLU A 242 -8.67 -0.74 24.44
C GLU A 242 -8.48 0.46 23.48
N ALA A 243 -7.25 1.00 23.41
CA ALA A 243 -6.89 2.04 22.46
C ALA A 243 -6.94 1.55 21.01
N TRP A 244 -6.50 0.32 20.74
CA TRP A 244 -6.58 -0.27 19.40
C TRP A 244 -8.04 -0.54 18.98
N GLU A 245 -8.86 -1.10 19.88
CA GLU A 245 -10.29 -1.33 19.63
C GLU A 245 -11.00 -0.01 19.28
N SER A 246 -10.72 1.05 20.06
CA SER A 246 -11.23 2.39 19.79
C SER A 246 -10.76 2.94 18.43
N ALA A 247 -9.49 2.77 18.09
CA ALA A 247 -8.92 3.21 16.82
C ALA A 247 -9.46 2.40 15.62
N PHE A 248 -9.71 1.10 15.81
CA PHE A 248 -10.34 0.22 14.83
C PHE A 248 -11.75 0.70 14.50
N VAL A 249 -12.59 0.91 15.52
CA VAL A 249 -13.96 1.41 15.33
C VAL A 249 -13.92 2.76 14.62
N ALA A 250 -13.10 3.70 15.11
CA ALA A 250 -12.96 5.02 14.51
C ALA A 250 -12.45 5.00 13.06
N PHE A 251 -11.65 3.99 12.68
CA PHE A 251 -11.17 3.83 11.31
C PHE A 251 -12.27 3.27 10.40
N TRP A 252 -12.92 2.17 10.79
CA TRP A 252 -13.90 1.48 9.94
C TRP A 252 -15.23 2.21 9.83
N SER A 253 -15.67 2.92 10.88
CA SER A 253 -16.86 3.79 10.81
C SER A 253 -16.73 4.94 9.81
N ARG A 254 -15.55 5.17 9.21
CA ARG A 254 -15.36 6.13 8.10
C ARG A 254 -15.90 5.61 6.78
N PHE A 255 -16.11 4.31 6.64
CA PHE A 255 -16.53 3.67 5.39
C PHE A 255 -18.01 3.26 5.39
N GLY A 256 -18.69 3.35 6.53
CA GLY A 256 -20.09 2.99 6.68
C GLY A 256 -20.49 2.83 8.14
N ASP A 257 -21.68 2.29 8.37
CA ASP A 257 -22.11 1.84 9.69
C ASP A 257 -21.47 0.48 9.98
N LEU A 258 -20.47 0.47 10.87
CA LEU A 258 -19.71 -0.72 11.20
C LEU A 258 -20.55 -1.79 11.90
N GLU A 259 -21.50 -1.41 12.77
CA GLU A 259 -22.32 -2.40 13.47
C GLU A 259 -23.34 -3.05 12.54
N GLU A 260 -23.85 -2.29 11.56
CA GLU A 260 -24.66 -2.84 10.46
C GLU A 260 -23.85 -3.83 9.62
N GLU A 261 -22.60 -3.49 9.27
CA GLU A 261 -21.72 -4.39 8.49
C GLU A 261 -21.36 -5.66 9.27
N LEU A 262 -21.15 -5.56 10.59
CA LEU A 262 -20.81 -6.69 11.45
C LEU A 262 -22.03 -7.59 11.76
N GLY A 263 -23.25 -7.04 11.68
CA GLY A 263 -24.47 -7.69 12.15
C GLY A 263 -24.54 -7.83 13.69
N MET A 264 -23.72 -7.07 14.42
CA MET A 264 -23.61 -7.10 15.90
C MET A 264 -23.01 -5.81 16.44
N SER A 265 -23.12 -5.58 17.75
CA SER A 265 -22.47 -4.41 18.35
C SER A 265 -20.94 -4.57 18.39
N THR A 266 -20.22 -3.45 18.39
CA THR A 266 -18.76 -3.42 18.54
C THR A 266 -18.29 -4.07 19.85
N ASP A 267 -19.02 -3.86 20.96
CA ASP A 267 -18.78 -4.55 22.23
C ASP A 267 -18.90 -6.08 22.11
N GLN A 268 -19.91 -6.57 21.37
CA GLN A 268 -20.09 -8.00 21.12
C GLN A 268 -18.99 -8.56 20.21
N PHE A 269 -18.58 -7.77 19.22
CA PHE A 269 -17.52 -8.13 18.30
C PHE A 269 -16.19 -8.35 19.03
N PHE A 270 -15.79 -7.44 19.93
CA PHE A 270 -14.55 -7.58 20.71
C PHE A 270 -14.68 -8.53 21.91
N ALA A 271 -15.89 -8.98 22.24
CA ALA A 271 -16.12 -9.86 23.38
C ALA A 271 -15.33 -11.17 23.27
N GLY A 272 -14.47 -11.42 24.26
CA GLY A 272 -13.65 -12.63 24.32
C GLY A 272 -12.40 -12.60 23.43
N MET A 273 -12.09 -11.48 22.79
CA MET A 273 -10.82 -11.29 22.08
C MET A 273 -9.66 -11.31 23.09
N PRO A 274 -8.75 -12.30 23.03
CA PRO A 274 -7.70 -12.41 24.03
C PRO A 274 -6.63 -11.34 23.83
N LEU A 275 -6.13 -10.80 24.95
CA LEU A 275 -4.97 -9.92 24.97
C LEU A 275 -3.75 -10.66 24.44
N ARG A 276 -3.02 -10.03 23.52
CA ARG A 276 -1.74 -10.57 23.01
C ARG A 276 -0.64 -10.40 24.06
N ASP A 277 0.44 -11.16 23.88
CA ASP A 277 1.66 -10.96 24.66
C ASP A 277 2.44 -9.73 24.17
N ALA A 278 2.44 -9.48 22.86
CA ALA A 278 3.14 -8.37 22.22
C ALA A 278 2.47 -7.91 20.92
N PHE A 279 2.75 -6.66 20.54
CA PHE A 279 2.44 -6.14 19.21
C PHE A 279 3.29 -6.82 18.13
N PRO A 280 2.76 -7.00 16.91
CA PRO A 280 3.57 -7.52 15.82
C PRO A 280 4.73 -6.55 15.53
N PRO A 281 5.95 -7.04 15.33
CA PRO A 281 7.12 -6.18 15.18
C PRO A 281 7.11 -5.34 13.91
N VAL A 282 6.47 -5.81 12.83
CA VAL A 282 6.38 -5.11 11.55
C VAL A 282 4.91 -4.86 11.23
N ALA A 283 4.52 -3.58 11.14
CA ALA A 283 3.16 -3.15 10.80
C ALA A 283 3.00 -2.72 9.34
N GLY A 284 4.11 -2.64 8.60
CA GLY A 284 4.15 -2.06 7.27
C GLY A 284 5.57 -1.74 6.83
N LEU A 285 5.76 -1.76 5.52
CA LEU A 285 7.05 -1.50 4.87
C LEU A 285 6.87 -0.41 3.81
N VAL A 286 7.81 0.52 3.77
CA VAL A 286 7.97 1.50 2.70
C VAL A 286 9.45 1.57 2.34
N VAL A 287 9.78 1.70 1.06
CA VAL A 287 11.16 1.88 0.60
C VAL A 287 11.22 3.19 -0.18
N ASP A 288 12.14 4.07 0.21
CA ASP A 288 12.31 5.35 -0.48
C ASP A 288 13.09 5.22 -1.79
N THR A 289 13.15 6.29 -2.58
CA THR A 289 13.87 6.27 -3.86
C THR A 289 15.36 5.99 -3.73
N GLU A 290 15.96 6.20 -2.56
CA GLU A 290 17.38 5.92 -2.31
C GLU A 290 17.63 4.55 -1.68
N GLY A 291 16.57 3.78 -1.43
CA GLY A 291 16.63 2.40 -0.95
C GLY A 291 16.66 2.28 0.57
N PHE A 292 16.40 3.35 1.31
CA PHE A 292 16.20 3.25 2.75
C PHE A 292 14.88 2.53 2.99
N LEU A 293 14.92 1.58 3.91
CA LEU A 293 13.77 0.82 4.33
C LEU A 293 13.16 1.50 5.57
N TRP A 294 11.89 1.85 5.46
CA TRP A 294 11.08 2.45 6.51
C TRP A 294 10.11 1.37 7.01
N VAL A 295 10.32 0.94 8.24
CA VAL A 295 9.52 -0.10 8.90
C VAL A 295 8.61 0.57 9.89
N ARG A 296 7.31 0.38 9.71
CA ARG A 296 6.30 0.86 10.65
C ARG A 296 6.20 -0.11 11.82
N GLU A 297 6.23 0.43 13.04
CA GLU A 297 6.27 -0.37 14.26
C GLU A 297 5.44 0.29 15.37
N TRP A 298 5.13 -0.48 16.41
CA TRP A 298 4.51 0.04 17.63
C TRP A 298 5.57 0.56 18.59
N SER A 299 5.29 1.65 19.27
CA SER A 299 6.02 2.08 20.45
C SER A 299 5.29 1.64 21.73
N ALA A 300 5.96 1.81 22.88
CA ALA A 300 5.36 1.53 24.18
C ALA A 300 4.33 2.58 24.65
N SER A 301 3.94 3.52 23.78
CA SER A 301 3.10 4.69 24.08
C SER A 301 1.61 4.38 24.22
N GLU A 302 1.19 3.12 24.12
CA GLU A 302 -0.23 2.71 24.12
C GLU A 302 -1.08 3.43 23.05
N ALA A 303 -0.47 3.85 21.93
CA ALA A 303 -1.09 4.71 20.91
C ALA A 303 -2.30 4.10 20.15
N GLY A 304 -2.73 2.88 20.48
CA GLY A 304 -3.80 2.14 19.79
C GLY A 304 -3.47 1.71 18.35
N MET A 305 -2.55 2.39 17.67
CA MET A 305 -2.05 2.06 16.34
C MET A 305 -0.51 2.18 16.31
N PRO A 306 0.17 1.55 15.34
CA PRO A 306 1.62 1.75 15.18
C PRO A 306 1.94 3.21 14.92
N ASP A 307 2.84 3.77 15.73
CA ASP A 307 3.05 5.21 15.89
C ASP A 307 4.52 5.65 15.69
N GLN A 308 5.40 4.71 15.32
CA GLN A 308 6.80 5.01 15.07
C GLN A 308 7.32 4.30 13.81
N TRP A 309 8.40 4.84 13.26
CA TRP A 309 9.06 4.31 12.07
C TRP A 309 10.53 4.05 12.35
N SER A 310 10.95 2.80 12.27
CA SER A 310 12.36 2.44 12.23
C SER A 310 12.88 2.64 10.81
N VAL A 311 13.99 3.36 10.67
CA VAL A 311 14.63 3.61 9.38
C VAL A 311 15.92 2.81 9.30
N PHE A 312 16.08 2.07 8.21
CA PHE A 312 17.27 1.32 7.87
C PHE A 312 17.89 1.91 6.60
N GLY A 313 19.20 2.02 6.57
CA GLY A 313 19.92 2.40 5.34
C GLY A 313 19.76 1.34 4.26
N ALA A 314 20.11 1.68 3.02
CA ALA A 314 20.10 0.73 1.88
C ALA A 314 21.03 -0.49 2.09
N ASP A 315 21.97 -0.40 3.03
CA ASP A 315 22.82 -1.51 3.48
C ASP A 315 22.17 -2.39 4.57
N GLY A 316 20.93 -2.10 4.96
CA GLY A 316 20.18 -2.81 5.98
C GLY A 316 20.55 -2.45 7.42
N ARG A 317 21.41 -1.45 7.65
CA ARG A 317 21.74 -1.01 9.01
C ARG A 317 20.66 -0.10 9.56
N TRP A 318 20.24 -0.36 10.80
CA TRP A 318 19.32 0.53 11.51
C TRP A 318 19.97 1.89 11.79
N LEU A 319 19.27 2.97 11.44
CA LEU A 319 19.75 4.35 11.56
C LEU A 319 19.06 5.11 12.69
N GLY A 320 17.83 4.73 13.03
CA GLY A 320 17.09 5.41 14.08
C GLY A 320 15.59 5.15 14.02
N VAL A 321 14.88 5.80 14.92
CA VAL A 321 13.42 5.81 14.96
C VAL A 321 12.93 7.24 14.79
N ILE A 322 11.96 7.42 13.91
CA ILE A 322 11.22 8.66 13.77
C ILE A 322 9.93 8.52 14.57
N ARG A 323 9.80 9.36 15.59
CA ARG A 323 8.62 9.51 16.44
C ARG A 323 7.92 10.80 16.01
N ALA A 324 6.59 10.83 16.02
CA ALA A 324 5.75 11.98 15.65
C ALA A 324 5.44 12.17 14.15
N LEU A 325 5.13 11.08 13.45
CA LEU A 325 4.37 11.13 12.20
C LEU A 325 3.06 10.34 12.39
N PRO A 326 2.12 10.85 13.22
CA PRO A 326 0.91 10.10 13.58
C PRO A 326 0.06 9.72 12.36
N ASP A 327 0.14 10.50 11.28
CA ASP A 327 -0.64 10.29 10.06
C ASP A 327 0.08 9.45 9.00
N LEU A 328 1.34 9.07 9.21
CA LEU A 328 2.03 8.08 8.35
C LEU A 328 1.44 6.68 8.51
N MET A 329 0.60 6.46 9.53
CA MET A 329 -0.33 5.31 9.63
C MET A 329 -1.04 5.02 8.30
N LEU A 330 -1.24 6.05 7.50
CA LEU A 330 -1.92 5.98 6.22
C LEU A 330 -1.03 5.46 5.09
N CYS A 331 0.32 5.59 5.15
CA CYS A 331 1.25 5.02 4.17
C CYS A 331 1.05 3.51 4.04
N HIS A 332 0.16 3.17 3.13
CA HIS A 332 -0.34 1.83 2.92
C HIS A 332 -0.85 1.78 1.50
N ARG A 333 -0.34 0.80 0.77
CA ARG A 333 -0.56 0.60 -0.66
C ARG A 333 -2.03 0.73 -1.10
N PHE A 334 -2.96 0.24 -0.28
CA PHE A 334 -4.38 0.19 -0.65
C PHE A 334 -5.24 1.29 -0.03
N LEU A 335 -4.76 1.98 1.01
CA LEU A 335 -5.63 2.81 1.84
C LEU A 335 -5.15 4.25 1.92
N ALA A 336 -3.83 4.48 1.88
CA ALA A 336 -3.32 5.80 1.59
C ALA A 336 -1.87 5.77 1.04
N PRO A 337 -1.68 6.18 -0.21
CA PRO A 337 -0.37 6.17 -0.83
C PRO A 337 0.55 7.23 -0.24
N CYS A 338 1.85 6.97 -0.31
CA CYS A 338 2.87 7.95 -0.03
C CYS A 338 4.09 7.76 -0.92
N TRP A 339 4.91 8.80 -0.98
CA TRP A 339 6.15 8.85 -1.74
C TRP A 339 7.25 9.38 -0.85
N ILE A 340 8.43 8.77 -0.89
CA ILE A 340 9.58 9.23 -0.13
C ILE A 340 10.76 9.30 -1.10
N ASP A 341 11.30 10.51 -1.27
CA ASP A 341 12.56 10.72 -1.97
C ASP A 341 13.62 11.30 -1.02
N ARG A 342 14.76 11.71 -1.58
CA ARG A 342 15.87 12.31 -0.81
C ARG A 342 15.46 13.52 0.03
N GLU A 343 14.51 14.30 -0.46
CA GLU A 343 14.18 15.63 0.05
C GLU A 343 12.82 15.68 0.75
N PHE A 344 11.85 14.88 0.31
CA PHE A 344 10.47 14.95 0.79
C PHE A 344 9.87 13.57 1.05
N LEU A 345 9.01 13.55 2.06
CA LEU A 345 7.94 12.59 2.22
C LEU A 345 6.64 13.27 1.78
N LEU A 346 5.95 12.71 0.79
CA LEU A 346 4.60 13.10 0.40
C LEU A 346 3.62 12.06 0.92
N ALA A 347 2.55 12.48 1.58
CA ALA A 347 1.51 11.58 2.07
C ALA A 347 0.11 12.19 1.91
N VAL A 348 -0.89 11.33 1.86
CA VAL A 348 -2.30 11.74 1.85
C VAL A 348 -2.80 11.88 3.29
N ARG A 349 -3.36 13.04 3.61
CA ARG A 349 -3.98 13.35 4.90
C ARG A 349 -5.47 13.62 4.73
N ARG A 350 -6.28 13.26 5.72
CA ARG A 350 -7.69 13.67 5.79
C ARG A 350 -7.90 14.68 6.91
N ASP A 351 -8.63 15.74 6.62
CA ASP A 351 -9.06 16.69 7.65
C ASP A 351 -10.30 16.17 8.42
N GLU A 352 -10.79 16.97 9.37
CA GLU A 352 -11.94 16.64 10.22
C GLU A 352 -13.24 16.38 9.44
N LEU A 353 -13.31 16.85 8.19
CA LEU A 353 -14.45 16.64 7.29
C LEU A 353 -14.25 15.43 6.36
N GLY A 354 -13.14 14.70 6.52
CA GLY A 354 -12.77 13.56 5.69
C GLY A 354 -12.20 13.94 4.33
N ILE A 355 -11.88 15.22 4.09
CA ILE A 355 -11.34 15.69 2.81
C ILE A 355 -9.86 15.33 2.70
N GLU A 356 -9.50 14.67 1.60
CA GLU A 356 -8.11 14.28 1.31
C GLU A 356 -7.27 15.45 0.81
N ARG A 357 -6.03 15.54 1.31
CA ARG A 357 -5.01 16.50 0.92
C ARG A 357 -3.67 15.80 0.77
N VAL A 358 -2.91 16.14 -0.26
CA VAL A 358 -1.52 15.70 -0.37
C VAL A 358 -0.63 16.73 0.34
N GLU A 359 0.12 16.28 1.33
CA GLU A 359 1.03 17.12 2.11
C GLU A 359 2.47 16.65 1.93
N GLY A 360 3.40 17.61 1.84
CA GLY A 360 4.83 17.36 1.68
C GLY A 360 5.63 17.78 2.90
N TYR A 361 6.42 16.85 3.43
CA TYR A 361 7.26 17.01 4.60
C TYR A 361 8.73 16.93 4.18
N ARG A 362 9.49 17.99 4.44
CA ARG A 362 10.92 18.01 4.10
C ARG A 362 11.72 17.10 5.04
N ILE A 363 12.48 16.19 4.45
CA ILE A 363 13.38 15.30 5.17
C ILE A 363 14.70 16.04 5.42
N ARG A 364 15.16 16.02 6.67
CA ARG A 364 16.49 16.51 7.05
C ARG A 364 17.28 15.33 7.58
N ARG A 365 18.26 14.87 6.82
CA ARG A 365 19.20 13.86 7.29
C ARG A 365 20.30 14.58 8.08
N GLY A 366 20.41 14.28 9.37
CA GLY A 366 21.52 14.78 10.17
C GLY A 366 22.82 14.30 9.55
N VAL A 367 23.76 15.22 9.29
CA VAL A 367 25.13 14.83 8.99
C VAL A 367 25.69 14.32 10.31
N GLY A 368 25.81 13.00 10.43
CA GLY A 368 26.44 12.35 11.58
C GLY A 368 27.90 12.75 11.74
#